data_AF-A0A662C720-F1
#
_entry.id   AF-A0A662C720-F1
#
_cell.length_a   1.000
_cell.length_b   1.000
_cell.length_c   1.000
_cell.angle_alpha   90.00
_cell.angle_beta   90.00
_cell.angle_gamma   90.00
#
_symmetry.space_group_name_H-M   'P 1'
#
loop_
_entity.id
_entity.type
_entity.pdbx_description
1 polymer ?
#
loop_
_entity_poly.entity_id
_entity_poly.type
_entity_poly.pdbx_seq_one_letter_code
_entity_poly.pdbx_strand_id
1 'polypeptide(L)'
;MAVFNGNGAGEISVIETIEALKIDNGIIAKPLSALEIQSGQLKNFDALIFPGGSGSKQLLNLGETGKEIVTDFVEKQGKGIIGICAGSYLLSSTVGYPNLKIASSVHIDRAHYNRGRGLVEFELTKNGFKVFPELKDHHLFAQYYDGPVLVQNDSKDVKYEELGKYVTDIHSDNFAPEGITPGKTFILNQSKGKGKVFLIAGHPESTPGMRWMIPRMARWVCGSELVTYNKKWIRPQVNNKAIVFDKALRKEEKNNYWLLFNENPQEQIKAINTLYSYRSRPAVRWNIGLLRSVHPETRQMAAKMLIETEYTYAILDLKQALKIETDSNTKNDFRRSYYIFRA
;
A
#
# COMPACT_ATOMS: atom_id res chain seq x y z
N MET A 1 -8.08 14.96 0.05
CA MET A 1 -8.20 13.49 -0.04
C MET A 1 -8.77 12.92 1.24
N ALA A 2 -9.80 12.08 1.15
CA ALA A 2 -10.28 11.28 2.27
C ALA A 2 -9.70 9.86 2.21
N VAL A 3 -9.34 9.27 3.34
CA VAL A 3 -8.95 7.86 3.46
C VAL A 3 -9.92 7.17 4.42
N PHE A 4 -10.65 6.18 3.93
CA PHE A 4 -11.66 5.50 4.76
C PHE A 4 -11.02 4.79 5.95
N ASN A 5 -11.46 5.10 7.17
CA ASN A 5 -10.94 4.51 8.42
C ASN A 5 -12.00 3.75 9.23
N GLY A 6 -13.15 3.44 8.63
CA GLY A 6 -14.20 2.66 9.28
C GLY A 6 -13.84 1.18 9.47
N ASN A 7 -14.71 0.44 10.17
CA ASN A 7 -14.49 -0.98 10.44
C ASN A 7 -14.28 -1.75 9.11
N GLY A 8 -13.28 -2.64 9.11
CA GLY A 8 -12.82 -3.34 7.91
C GLY A 8 -11.64 -2.66 7.20
N ALA A 9 -11.39 -1.37 7.41
CA ALA A 9 -10.11 -0.76 7.00
C ALA A 9 -8.98 -1.26 7.90
N GLY A 10 -7.88 -1.71 7.30
CA GLY A 10 -6.68 -2.07 8.05
C GLY A 10 -6.01 -0.81 8.59
N GLU A 11 -5.95 -0.66 9.91
CA GLU A 11 -5.41 0.54 10.59
C GLU A 11 -4.03 0.94 10.04
N ILE A 12 -3.13 -0.03 9.87
CA ILE A 12 -1.81 0.21 9.29
C ILE A 12 -1.87 0.71 7.85
N SER A 13 -2.77 0.16 7.02
CA SER A 13 -2.91 0.60 5.62
C SER A 13 -3.51 2.00 5.54
N VAL A 14 -4.40 2.38 6.47
CA VAL A 14 -4.89 3.78 6.61
C VAL A 14 -3.71 4.72 6.89
N ILE A 15 -2.89 4.39 7.89
CA ILE A 15 -1.72 5.19 8.29
C ILE A 15 -0.74 5.31 7.11
N GLU A 16 -0.34 4.19 6.52
CA GLU A 16 0.64 4.16 5.43
C GLU A 16 0.14 4.91 4.18
N THR A 17 -1.16 4.85 3.88
CA THR A 17 -1.79 5.60 2.78
C THR A 17 -1.75 7.11 3.04
N ILE A 18 -2.14 7.56 4.24
CA ILE A 18 -2.09 8.98 4.61
C ILE A 18 -0.65 9.48 4.56
N GLU A 19 0.29 8.71 5.10
CA GLU A 19 1.71 9.03 5.09
C GLU A 19 2.30 9.08 3.67
N ALA A 20 1.85 8.21 2.76
CA ALA A 20 2.27 8.23 1.36
C ALA A 20 1.72 9.46 0.61
N LEU A 21 0.48 9.89 0.91
CA LEU A 21 -0.10 11.10 0.33
C LEU A 21 0.68 12.37 0.70
N LYS A 22 1.34 12.40 1.87
CA LYS A 22 2.19 13.53 2.32
C LYS A 22 3.45 13.74 1.48
N ILE A 23 3.81 12.80 0.60
CA ILE A 23 4.91 13.00 -0.38
C ILE A 23 4.58 14.18 -1.32
N ASP A 24 3.30 14.44 -1.55
CA ASP A 24 2.83 15.58 -2.32
C ASP A 24 2.30 16.68 -1.39
N ASN A 25 3.05 17.79 -1.30
CA ASN A 25 2.66 18.92 -0.46
C ASN A 25 1.39 19.64 -0.95
N GLY A 26 0.95 19.39 -2.19
CA GLY A 26 -0.34 19.87 -2.72
C GLY A 26 -1.54 19.03 -2.29
N ILE A 27 -1.33 17.93 -1.54
CA ILE A 27 -2.38 17.03 -1.10
C ILE A 27 -2.54 17.10 0.43
N ILE A 28 -3.75 17.45 0.87
CA ILE A 28 -4.17 17.31 2.26
C ILE A 28 -5.00 16.04 2.39
N ALA A 29 -4.52 15.10 3.20
CA ALA A 29 -5.15 13.81 3.46
C ALA A 29 -5.68 13.75 4.90
N LYS A 30 -6.92 13.26 5.07
CA LYS A 30 -7.51 13.02 6.39
C LYS A 30 -8.20 11.65 6.43
N PRO A 31 -8.19 10.96 7.57
CA PRO A 31 -9.06 9.81 7.77
C PRO A 31 -10.53 10.26 7.70
N LEU A 32 -11.42 9.38 7.24
CA LEU A 32 -12.85 9.62 7.16
C LEU A 32 -13.62 8.33 7.49
N SER A 33 -14.51 8.41 8.48
CA SER A 33 -15.30 7.28 8.96
C SER A 33 -16.63 7.13 8.22
N ALA A 34 -17.29 5.98 8.38
CA ALA A 34 -18.64 5.77 7.84
C ALA A 34 -19.67 6.77 8.41
N LEU A 35 -19.55 7.12 9.70
CA LEU A 35 -20.40 8.12 10.35
C LEU A 35 -20.21 9.51 9.72
N GLU A 36 -18.96 9.90 9.45
CA GLU A 36 -18.66 11.18 8.79
C GLU A 36 -19.16 11.20 7.34
N ILE A 37 -19.11 10.07 6.63
CA ILE A 37 -19.72 9.93 5.30
C ILE A 37 -21.23 10.12 5.38
N GLN A 38 -21.92 9.43 6.31
CA GLN A 38 -23.37 9.53 6.50
C GLN A 38 -23.81 10.94 6.92
N SER A 39 -23.02 11.63 7.74
CA SER A 39 -23.27 13.03 8.12
C SER A 39 -22.90 14.05 7.02
N GLY A 40 -22.53 13.59 5.83
CA GLY A 40 -22.33 14.43 4.66
C GLY A 40 -20.97 15.12 4.60
N GLN A 41 -19.97 14.69 5.38
CA GLN A 41 -18.63 15.29 5.34
C GLN A 41 -17.84 14.93 4.08
N LEU A 42 -18.21 13.84 3.39
CA LEU A 42 -17.52 13.39 2.17
C LEU A 42 -17.48 14.47 1.07
N LYS A 43 -18.48 15.36 1.01
CA LYS A 43 -18.56 16.46 0.03
C LYS A 43 -17.39 17.45 0.11
N ASN A 44 -16.68 17.48 1.23
CA ASN A 44 -15.55 18.39 1.47
C ASN A 44 -14.23 17.86 0.87
N PHE A 45 -14.26 16.74 0.15
CA PHE A 45 -13.08 16.09 -0.40
C PHE A 45 -13.18 15.94 -1.92
N ASP A 46 -12.02 15.94 -2.59
CA ASP A 46 -11.95 15.74 -4.05
C ASP A 46 -11.94 14.28 -4.48
N ALA A 47 -11.50 13.41 -3.58
CA ALA A 47 -11.52 11.98 -3.79
C ALA A 47 -11.48 11.20 -2.47
N LEU A 48 -11.91 9.94 -2.54
CA LEU A 48 -11.94 8.97 -1.45
C LEU A 48 -11.05 7.76 -1.76
N ILE A 49 -10.24 7.34 -0.80
CA ILE A 49 -9.44 6.12 -0.89
C ILE A 49 -9.98 5.08 0.07
N PHE A 50 -10.31 3.89 -0.46
CA PHE A 50 -10.50 2.69 0.34
C PHE A 50 -9.17 1.93 0.44
N PRO A 51 -8.57 1.86 1.64
CA PRO A 51 -7.28 1.21 1.84
C PRO A 51 -7.42 -0.31 1.91
N GLY A 52 -6.30 -0.99 2.18
CA GLY A 52 -6.29 -2.42 2.52
C GLY A 52 -7.12 -2.77 3.75
N GLY A 53 -7.35 -4.07 3.97
CA GLY A 53 -8.20 -4.59 5.03
C GLY A 53 -9.18 -5.65 4.52
N SER A 54 -10.47 -5.46 4.71
CA SER A 54 -11.54 -6.36 4.28
C SER A 54 -12.65 -5.60 3.59
N GLY A 55 -12.75 -5.75 2.25
CA GLY A 55 -13.74 -5.02 1.44
C GLY A 55 -15.18 -5.27 1.86
N SER A 56 -15.51 -6.52 2.22
CA SER A 56 -16.84 -6.87 2.73
C SER A 56 -17.17 -6.20 4.07
N LYS A 57 -16.21 -6.12 5.00
CA LYS A 57 -16.39 -5.40 6.28
C LYS A 57 -16.46 -3.88 6.08
N GLN A 58 -15.66 -3.34 5.16
CA GLN A 58 -15.75 -1.92 4.78
C GLN A 58 -17.14 -1.59 4.24
N LEU A 59 -17.70 -2.42 3.34
CA LEU A 59 -19.07 -2.23 2.84
C LEU A 59 -20.12 -2.35 3.95
N LEU A 60 -20.00 -3.38 4.80
CA LEU A 60 -20.90 -3.57 5.93
C LEU A 60 -20.89 -2.36 6.87
N ASN A 61 -19.73 -1.74 7.07
CA ASN A 61 -19.60 -0.56 7.90
C ASN A 61 -20.20 0.70 7.26
N LEU A 62 -20.12 0.86 5.94
CA LEU A 62 -20.78 1.96 5.21
C LEU A 62 -22.31 1.88 5.32
N GLY A 63 -22.85 0.65 5.26
CA GLY A 63 -24.28 0.40 5.13
C GLY A 63 -24.82 0.85 3.76
N GLU A 64 -26.12 0.65 3.54
CA GLU A 64 -26.78 0.97 2.27
C GLU A 64 -26.73 2.47 1.96
N THR A 65 -27.02 3.32 2.95
CA THR A 65 -26.94 4.79 2.80
C THR A 65 -25.53 5.25 2.48
N GLY A 66 -24.50 4.71 3.14
CA GLY A 66 -23.11 5.06 2.86
C GLY A 66 -22.68 4.64 1.45
N LYS A 67 -23.15 3.48 0.98
CA LYS A 67 -22.94 3.03 -0.39
C LYS A 67 -23.55 3.99 -1.42
N GLU A 68 -24.77 4.46 -1.22
CA GLU A 68 -25.43 5.43 -2.11
C GLU A 68 -24.67 6.75 -2.14
N ILE A 69 -24.28 7.28 -0.97
CA ILE A 69 -23.48 8.50 -0.86
C ILE A 69 -22.15 8.38 -1.63
N VAL A 70 -21.43 7.27 -1.46
CA VAL A 70 -20.15 7.03 -2.16
C VAL A 70 -20.36 6.87 -3.66
N THR A 71 -21.43 6.17 -4.08
CA THR A 71 -21.75 6.00 -5.50
C THR A 71 -22.08 7.35 -6.14
N ASP A 72 -22.90 8.18 -5.49
CA ASP A 72 -23.27 9.52 -5.96
C ASP A 72 -22.08 10.48 -6.01
N PHE A 73 -21.17 10.39 -5.02
CA PHE A 73 -19.92 11.14 -4.99
C PHE A 73 -19.08 10.91 -6.26
N VAL A 74 -19.02 9.66 -6.74
CA VAL A 74 -18.29 9.34 -7.96
C VAL A 74 -19.12 9.66 -9.20
N GLU A 75 -20.30 9.06 -9.33
CA GLU A 75 -21.07 9.08 -10.58
C GLU A 75 -21.71 10.43 -10.89
N LYS A 76 -22.27 11.09 -9.87
CA LYS A 76 -23.05 12.33 -10.03
C LYS A 76 -22.21 13.58 -9.79
N GLN A 77 -21.37 13.57 -8.74
CA GLN A 77 -20.54 14.71 -8.38
C GLN A 77 -19.20 14.75 -9.13
N GLY A 78 -18.81 13.65 -9.78
CA GLY A 78 -17.60 13.58 -10.60
C GLY A 78 -16.31 13.52 -9.79
N LYS A 79 -16.37 13.09 -8.54
CA LYS A 79 -15.21 13.01 -7.65
C LYS A 79 -14.43 11.71 -7.86
N GLY A 80 -13.17 11.70 -7.42
CA GLY A 80 -12.27 10.57 -7.60
C GLY A 80 -12.45 9.47 -6.56
N ILE A 81 -12.14 8.23 -6.92
CA ILE A 81 -12.11 7.11 -5.97
C ILE A 81 -10.96 6.15 -6.25
N ILE A 82 -10.31 5.69 -5.18
CA ILE A 82 -9.17 4.77 -5.26
C ILE A 82 -9.42 3.54 -4.39
N GLY A 83 -9.14 2.36 -4.92
CA GLY A 83 -9.11 1.11 -4.16
C GLY A 83 -7.69 0.54 -4.08
N ILE A 84 -7.27 0.18 -2.87
CA ILE A 84 -5.99 -0.49 -2.61
C ILE A 84 -6.28 -1.85 -1.99
N CYS A 85 -5.83 -2.93 -2.61
CA CYS A 85 -6.03 -4.31 -2.11
C CYS A 85 -7.51 -4.61 -1.80
N ALA A 86 -7.91 -4.57 -0.53
CA ALA A 86 -9.28 -4.74 -0.07
C ALA A 86 -10.25 -3.68 -0.62
N GLY A 87 -9.78 -2.43 -0.78
CA GLY A 87 -10.54 -1.39 -1.47
C GLY A 87 -10.80 -1.75 -2.93
N SER A 88 -9.88 -2.45 -3.59
CA SER A 88 -10.08 -2.95 -4.96
C SER A 88 -11.12 -4.07 -5.03
N TYR A 89 -11.18 -4.95 -4.03
CA TYR A 89 -12.31 -5.89 -3.89
C TYR A 89 -13.64 -5.15 -3.73
N LEU A 90 -13.69 -4.19 -2.82
CA LEU A 90 -14.89 -3.39 -2.53
C LEU A 90 -15.41 -2.65 -3.77
N LEU A 91 -14.52 -2.07 -4.58
CA LEU A 91 -14.89 -1.28 -5.74
C LEU A 91 -15.20 -2.10 -7.00
N SER A 92 -14.83 -3.39 -7.02
CA SER A 92 -15.14 -4.31 -8.12
C SER A 92 -16.65 -4.55 -8.31
N SER A 93 -17.02 -5.27 -9.38
CA SER A 93 -18.41 -5.63 -9.71
C SER A 93 -18.68 -7.14 -9.65
N THR A 94 -17.93 -7.89 -8.85
CA THR A 94 -18.05 -9.36 -8.79
C THR A 94 -19.41 -9.82 -8.26
N VAL A 95 -20.10 -10.66 -9.03
CA VAL A 95 -21.39 -11.24 -8.61
C VAL A 95 -21.21 -12.10 -7.37
N GLY A 96 -22.13 -11.96 -6.41
CA GLY A 96 -22.13 -12.71 -5.14
C GLY A 96 -21.02 -12.33 -4.15
N TYR A 97 -20.34 -11.19 -4.34
CA TYR A 97 -19.43 -10.61 -3.36
C TYR A 97 -19.96 -9.24 -2.91
N PRO A 98 -19.86 -8.86 -1.63
CA PRO A 98 -20.26 -7.53 -1.18
C PRO A 98 -19.37 -6.44 -1.80
N ASN A 99 -19.92 -5.65 -2.73
CA ASN A 99 -19.20 -4.57 -3.42
C ASN A 99 -20.08 -3.36 -3.76
N LEU A 100 -19.42 -2.29 -4.21
CA LEU A 100 -20.02 -1.03 -4.65
C LEU A 100 -20.38 -1.03 -6.15
N LYS A 101 -19.90 -1.99 -6.95
CA LYS A 101 -20.13 -2.07 -8.40
C LYS A 101 -19.68 -0.81 -9.17
N ILE A 102 -18.58 -0.21 -8.72
CA ILE A 102 -18.04 1.02 -9.31
C ILE A 102 -17.13 0.71 -10.50
N ALA A 103 -16.22 -0.25 -10.36
CA ALA A 103 -15.29 -0.67 -11.40
C ALA A 103 -15.90 -1.73 -12.32
N SER A 104 -15.60 -1.67 -13.62
CA SER A 104 -15.95 -2.72 -14.60
C SER A 104 -15.07 -3.98 -14.49
N SER A 105 -14.27 -4.08 -13.44
CA SER A 105 -13.50 -5.28 -13.11
C SER A 105 -14.29 -6.24 -12.21
N VAL A 106 -14.07 -7.54 -12.39
CA VAL A 106 -14.44 -8.59 -11.43
C VAL A 106 -13.17 -9.24 -10.91
N HIS A 107 -13.23 -9.82 -9.72
CA HIS A 107 -12.15 -10.65 -9.20
C HIS A 107 -12.47 -12.13 -9.39
N ILE A 108 -11.51 -12.89 -9.92
CA ILE A 108 -11.64 -14.33 -10.15
C ILE A 108 -11.07 -15.13 -8.98
N ASP A 109 -11.30 -16.43 -9.03
CA ASP A 109 -10.74 -17.43 -8.12
C ASP A 109 -10.91 -17.08 -6.63
N ARG A 110 -12.16 -16.78 -6.27
CA ARG A 110 -12.57 -16.39 -4.92
C ARG A 110 -12.37 -17.47 -3.87
N ALA A 111 -12.38 -18.74 -4.28
CA ALA A 111 -12.16 -19.86 -3.38
C ALA A 111 -10.76 -19.79 -2.74
N HIS A 112 -9.80 -19.17 -3.43
CA HIS A 112 -8.42 -19.02 -2.99
C HIS A 112 -8.05 -17.55 -2.76
N TYR A 113 -8.96 -16.78 -2.13
CA TYR A 113 -8.72 -15.35 -1.88
C TYR A 113 -7.51 -15.09 -0.97
N ASN A 114 -7.26 -15.97 0.01
CA ASN A 114 -6.09 -15.96 0.88
C ASN A 114 -4.86 -16.55 0.17
N ARG A 115 -4.60 -16.02 -1.03
CA ARG A 115 -3.61 -16.47 -2.01
C ARG A 115 -2.18 -16.44 -1.47
N GLY A 116 -1.92 -15.55 -0.51
CA GLY A 116 -0.63 -15.41 0.13
C GLY A 116 -0.17 -13.96 0.23
N ARG A 117 1.08 -13.82 0.65
CA ARG A 117 1.70 -12.53 0.92
C ARG A 117 3.14 -12.48 0.47
N GLY A 118 3.65 -11.27 0.28
CA GLY A 118 5.06 -11.05 -0.03
C GLY A 118 5.28 -9.85 -0.92
N LEU A 119 6.41 -9.85 -1.62
CA LEU A 119 6.77 -8.86 -2.62
C LEU A 119 6.55 -9.49 -4.01
N VAL A 120 5.66 -8.92 -4.82
CA VAL A 120 5.31 -9.49 -6.14
C VAL A 120 5.75 -8.55 -7.24
N GLU A 121 6.15 -9.13 -8.36
CA GLU A 121 6.49 -8.42 -9.59
C GLU A 121 5.24 -8.12 -10.41
N PHE A 122 5.20 -6.93 -10.97
CA PHE A 122 4.21 -6.51 -11.95
C PHE A 122 4.89 -5.75 -13.08
N GLU A 123 4.21 -5.64 -14.21
CA GLU A 123 4.68 -4.84 -15.35
C GLU A 123 3.63 -3.79 -15.70
N LEU A 124 4.06 -2.66 -16.27
CA LEU A 124 3.16 -1.64 -16.79
C LEU A 124 2.86 -1.85 -18.27
N THR A 125 1.62 -1.57 -18.65
CA THR A 125 1.23 -1.48 -20.06
C THR A 125 1.72 -0.15 -20.66
N LYS A 126 1.57 0.00 -22.00
CA LYS A 126 1.79 1.30 -22.66
C LYS A 126 0.99 2.44 -22.02
N ASN A 127 -0.20 2.15 -21.51
CA ASN A 127 -1.04 3.13 -20.82
C ASN A 127 -0.58 3.36 -19.38
N GLY A 128 -0.10 2.30 -18.70
CA GLY A 128 0.56 2.42 -17.40
C GLY A 128 1.72 3.41 -17.42
N PHE A 129 2.58 3.36 -18.43
CA PHE A 129 3.69 4.29 -18.59
C PHE A 129 3.28 5.75 -18.87
N LYS A 130 2.04 6.01 -19.34
CA LYS A 130 1.53 7.38 -19.43
C LYS A 130 1.24 7.97 -18.05
N VAL A 131 0.86 7.13 -17.09
CA VAL A 131 0.54 7.54 -15.71
C VAL A 131 1.79 7.51 -14.82
N PHE A 132 2.67 6.54 -15.03
CA PHE A 132 3.90 6.32 -14.26
C PHE A 132 5.14 6.23 -15.18
N PRO A 133 5.47 7.31 -15.93
CA PRO A 133 6.62 7.30 -16.84
C PRO A 133 7.95 7.06 -16.13
N GLU A 134 8.05 7.39 -14.83
CA GLU A 134 9.26 7.20 -14.03
C GLU A 134 9.60 5.74 -13.72
N LEU A 135 8.67 4.82 -14.01
CA LEU A 135 8.86 3.38 -13.84
C LEU A 135 9.31 2.69 -15.13
N LYS A 136 9.52 3.45 -16.21
CA LYS A 136 10.01 2.90 -17.48
C LYS A 136 11.40 2.29 -17.31
N ASP A 137 11.63 1.16 -17.98
CA ASP A 137 12.93 0.45 -18.03
C ASP A 137 13.37 -0.14 -16.66
N HIS A 138 12.43 -0.29 -15.72
CA HIS A 138 12.66 -0.90 -14.40
C HIS A 138 11.82 -2.18 -14.21
N HIS A 139 12.36 -3.16 -13.47
CA HIS A 139 11.55 -4.20 -12.86
C HIS A 139 10.75 -3.61 -11.70
N LEU A 140 9.47 -3.94 -11.61
CA LEU A 140 8.55 -3.28 -10.68
C LEU A 140 8.00 -4.28 -9.67
N PHE A 141 8.09 -3.91 -8.41
CA PHE A 141 7.67 -4.76 -7.31
C PHE A 141 6.76 -3.99 -6.36
N ALA A 142 5.77 -4.67 -5.80
CA ALA A 142 4.91 -4.13 -4.77
C ALA A 142 4.59 -5.18 -3.71
N GLN A 143 4.45 -4.73 -2.47
CA GLN A 143 3.92 -5.54 -1.38
C GLN A 143 2.53 -6.06 -1.77
N TYR A 144 2.26 -7.32 -1.45
CA TYR A 144 1.02 -8.02 -1.75
C TYR A 144 0.56 -8.81 -0.53
N TYR A 145 -0.75 -8.78 -0.29
CA TYR A 145 -1.38 -9.47 0.83
C TYR A 145 -2.81 -9.82 0.42
N ASP A 146 -3.00 -11.00 -0.16
CA ASP A 146 -4.32 -11.50 -0.56
C ASP A 146 -5.09 -10.52 -1.48
N GLY A 147 -4.36 -9.73 -2.27
CA GLY A 147 -4.94 -8.76 -3.19
C GLY A 147 -5.70 -9.42 -4.34
N PRO A 148 -6.67 -8.72 -4.95
CA PRO A 148 -7.55 -9.31 -5.96
C PRO A 148 -6.81 -9.67 -7.25
N VAL A 149 -7.24 -10.77 -7.86
CA VAL A 149 -6.91 -11.13 -9.24
C VAL A 149 -8.02 -10.58 -10.14
N LEU A 150 -7.77 -9.41 -10.75
CA LEU A 150 -8.79 -8.67 -11.48
C LEU A 150 -8.80 -9.05 -12.96
N VAL A 151 -10.01 -9.13 -13.53
CA VAL A 151 -10.26 -9.26 -14.97
C VAL A 151 -11.43 -8.37 -15.38
N GLN A 152 -11.52 -8.06 -16.66
CA GLN A 152 -12.66 -7.35 -17.24
C GLN A 152 -13.94 -8.18 -17.04
N ASN A 153 -15.03 -7.51 -16.65
CA ASN A 153 -16.35 -8.13 -16.63
C ASN A 153 -16.87 -8.40 -18.06
N ASP A 154 -17.94 -9.17 -18.19
CA ASP A 154 -18.52 -9.50 -19.50
C ASP A 154 -19.33 -8.33 -20.13
N SER A 155 -19.36 -7.16 -19.49
CA SER A 155 -20.07 -5.99 -20.02
C SER A 155 -19.35 -5.45 -21.26
N LYS A 156 -20.12 -5.18 -22.32
CA LYS A 156 -19.60 -4.60 -23.57
C LYS A 156 -19.51 -3.07 -23.52
N ASP A 157 -20.21 -2.43 -22.59
CA ASP A 157 -20.47 -0.98 -22.65
C ASP A 157 -19.40 -0.14 -21.94
N VAL A 158 -18.73 -0.69 -20.93
CA VAL A 158 -17.69 0.02 -20.17
C VAL A 158 -16.52 -0.93 -19.90
N LYS A 159 -15.36 -0.59 -20.45
CA LYS A 159 -14.10 -1.29 -20.17
C LYS A 159 -13.16 -0.39 -19.40
N TYR A 160 -12.42 -0.97 -18.45
CA TYR A 160 -11.35 -0.26 -17.78
C TYR A 160 -10.09 -0.23 -18.66
N GLU A 161 -9.23 0.74 -18.40
CA GLU A 161 -7.89 0.77 -18.97
C GLU A 161 -6.95 -0.01 -18.05
N GLU A 162 -6.38 -1.09 -18.57
CA GLU A 162 -5.38 -1.86 -17.86
C GLU A 162 -4.05 -1.12 -17.86
N LEU A 163 -3.56 -0.77 -16.68
CA LEU A 163 -2.30 -0.03 -16.50
C LEU A 163 -1.14 -0.94 -16.13
N GLY A 164 -1.39 -2.06 -15.48
CA GLY A 164 -0.35 -3.02 -15.18
C GLY A 164 -0.88 -4.42 -14.94
N LYS A 165 0.01 -5.40 -15.10
CA LYS A 165 -0.29 -6.82 -15.02
C LYS A 165 0.60 -7.51 -14.01
N TYR A 166 0.08 -8.54 -13.37
CA TYR A 166 0.87 -9.45 -12.57
C TYR A 166 1.92 -10.15 -13.44
N VAL A 167 3.15 -10.24 -12.93
CA VAL A 167 4.21 -11.09 -13.49
C VAL A 167 4.41 -12.31 -12.60
N THR A 168 4.50 -12.11 -11.29
CA THR A 168 4.65 -13.21 -10.32
C THR A 168 3.43 -14.11 -10.31
N ASP A 169 3.67 -15.41 -10.37
CA ASP A 169 2.64 -16.41 -10.11
C ASP A 169 2.53 -16.72 -8.61
N ILE A 170 1.45 -16.29 -7.98
CA ILE A 170 1.24 -16.42 -6.54
C ILE A 170 0.40 -17.68 -6.29
N HIS A 171 0.99 -18.72 -5.73
CA HIS A 171 0.31 -19.97 -5.39
C HIS A 171 0.98 -20.69 -4.20
N SER A 172 1.42 -19.90 -3.21
CA SER A 172 2.17 -20.38 -2.05
C SER A 172 1.55 -21.63 -1.41
N ASP A 173 2.39 -22.58 -1.03
CA ASP A 173 1.99 -23.81 -0.32
C ASP A 173 1.00 -24.70 -1.07
N ASN A 174 0.93 -24.59 -2.40
CA ASN A 174 -0.03 -25.29 -3.27
C ASN A 174 -1.49 -25.07 -2.84
N PHE A 175 -1.76 -23.95 -2.16
CA PHE A 175 -3.10 -23.63 -1.69
C PHE A 175 -4.01 -23.16 -2.83
N ALA A 176 -3.44 -22.46 -3.82
CA ALA A 176 -4.15 -21.97 -4.98
C ALA A 176 -3.59 -22.59 -6.27
N PRO A 177 -4.38 -22.71 -7.36
CA PRO A 177 -3.88 -23.24 -8.62
C PRO A 177 -2.77 -22.36 -9.22
N GLU A 178 -1.79 -23.00 -9.84
CA GLU A 178 -0.74 -22.35 -10.63
C GLU A 178 -1.32 -21.65 -11.88
N GLY A 179 -0.64 -20.62 -12.36
CA GLY A 179 -0.95 -19.92 -13.61
C GLY A 179 -2.13 -18.95 -13.55
N ILE A 180 -2.77 -18.76 -12.39
CA ILE A 180 -3.97 -17.92 -12.27
C ILE A 180 -3.65 -16.42 -12.29
N THR A 181 -2.56 -16.01 -11.63
CA THR A 181 -2.22 -14.59 -11.46
C THR A 181 -1.48 -13.96 -12.65
N PRO A 182 -0.49 -14.60 -13.31
CA PRO A 182 0.27 -13.96 -14.37
C PRO A 182 -0.61 -13.42 -15.50
N GLY A 183 -0.27 -12.23 -15.99
CA GLY A 183 -0.98 -11.56 -17.07
C GLY A 183 -2.36 -11.00 -16.70
N LYS A 184 -2.86 -11.22 -15.49
CA LYS A 184 -4.09 -10.60 -14.99
C LYS A 184 -3.84 -9.17 -14.53
N THR A 185 -4.91 -8.39 -14.40
CA THR A 185 -4.81 -6.97 -14.07
C THR A 185 -4.32 -6.76 -12.64
N PHE A 186 -3.19 -6.06 -12.51
CA PHE A 186 -2.63 -5.61 -11.23
C PHE A 186 -3.06 -4.17 -10.90
N ILE A 187 -3.12 -3.33 -11.93
CA ILE A 187 -3.48 -1.91 -11.84
C ILE A 187 -4.43 -1.57 -12.97
N LEU A 188 -5.52 -0.86 -12.66
CA LEU A 188 -6.43 -0.32 -13.66
C LEU A 188 -6.88 1.09 -13.31
N ASN A 189 -7.30 1.81 -14.34
CA ASN A 189 -8.08 3.03 -14.18
C ASN A 189 -9.36 2.93 -15.03
N GLN A 190 -10.35 3.76 -14.73
CA GLN A 190 -11.50 3.98 -15.63
C GLN A 190 -12.26 5.26 -15.25
N SER A 191 -13.11 5.73 -16.15
CA SER A 191 -14.17 6.67 -15.81
C SER A 191 -15.43 5.93 -15.35
N LYS A 192 -16.19 6.52 -14.42
CA LYS A 192 -17.49 5.99 -13.97
C LYS A 192 -18.44 7.16 -13.70
N GLY A 193 -19.52 7.25 -14.46
CA GLY A 193 -20.34 8.46 -14.51
C GLY A 193 -19.46 9.67 -14.87
N LYS A 194 -19.51 10.73 -14.06
CA LYS A 194 -18.64 11.90 -14.21
C LYS A 194 -17.28 11.76 -13.51
N GLY A 195 -17.09 10.71 -12.71
CA GLY A 195 -15.94 10.52 -11.84
C GLY A 195 -14.88 9.61 -12.44
N LYS A 196 -13.79 9.44 -11.68
CA LYS A 196 -12.63 8.63 -12.07
C LYS A 196 -12.27 7.63 -10.99
N VAL A 197 -11.89 6.44 -11.40
CA VAL A 197 -11.62 5.28 -10.56
C VAL A 197 -10.21 4.78 -10.82
N PHE A 198 -9.50 4.41 -9.76
CA PHE A 198 -8.19 3.75 -9.84
C PHE A 198 -8.16 2.56 -8.88
N LEU A 199 -7.84 1.35 -9.36
CA LEU A 199 -7.66 0.19 -8.49
C LEU A 199 -6.23 -0.35 -8.61
N ILE A 200 -5.70 -0.81 -7.49
CA ILE A 200 -4.44 -1.55 -7.43
C ILE A 200 -4.58 -2.75 -6.50
N ALA A 201 -4.04 -3.89 -6.91
CA ALA A 201 -4.11 -5.11 -6.12
C ALA A 201 -3.04 -5.17 -5.01
N GLY A 202 -1.85 -4.62 -5.26
CA GLY A 202 -0.78 -4.50 -4.27
C GLY A 202 -0.90 -3.28 -3.35
N HIS A 203 0.16 -3.09 -2.58
CA HIS A 203 0.31 -2.08 -1.54
C HIS A 203 1.49 -1.14 -1.82
N PRO A 204 1.40 -0.24 -2.81
CA PRO A 204 2.45 0.74 -3.04
C PRO A 204 2.66 1.65 -1.82
N GLU A 205 1.64 1.88 -0.98
CA GLU A 205 1.76 2.67 0.25
C GLU A 205 2.73 2.07 1.27
N SER A 206 2.90 0.74 1.22
CA SER A 206 3.79 -0.05 2.09
C SER A 206 5.06 -0.50 1.38
N THR A 207 5.30 -0.07 0.14
CA THR A 207 6.42 -0.54 -0.67
C THR A 207 7.49 0.55 -0.78
N PRO A 208 8.68 0.36 -0.16
CA PRO A 208 9.78 1.30 -0.29
C PRO A 208 10.11 1.59 -1.76
N GLY A 209 10.21 2.86 -2.12
CA GLY A 209 10.49 3.32 -3.49
C GLY A 209 9.27 3.44 -4.40
N MET A 210 8.09 2.98 -3.97
CA MET A 210 6.83 3.03 -4.74
C MET A 210 5.72 3.82 -4.05
N ARG A 211 5.94 4.32 -2.82
CA ARG A 211 4.94 5.07 -2.03
C ARG A 211 4.37 6.29 -2.78
N TRP A 212 5.19 6.93 -3.59
CA TRP A 212 4.82 8.08 -4.43
C TRP A 212 3.71 7.77 -5.46
N MET A 213 3.46 6.50 -5.77
CA MET A 213 2.34 6.13 -6.65
C MET A 213 0.99 6.53 -6.05
N ILE A 214 0.84 6.55 -4.73
CA ILE A 214 -0.41 6.92 -4.05
C ILE A 214 -0.83 8.37 -4.38
N PRO A 215 -0.01 9.40 -4.17
CA PRO A 215 -0.38 10.76 -4.59
C PRO A 215 -0.47 10.91 -6.13
N ARG A 216 0.29 10.13 -6.93
CA ARG A 216 0.12 10.10 -8.40
C ARG A 216 -1.29 9.62 -8.80
N MET A 217 -1.77 8.54 -8.18
CA MET A 217 -3.12 8.02 -8.38
C MET A 217 -4.16 9.06 -7.94
N ALA A 218 -3.94 9.74 -6.81
CA ALA A 218 -4.80 10.80 -6.30
C ALA A 218 -4.96 11.95 -7.31
N ARG A 219 -3.86 12.47 -7.86
CA ARG A 219 -3.91 13.50 -8.90
C ARG A 219 -4.65 13.04 -10.14
N TRP A 220 -4.41 11.79 -10.57
CA TRP A 220 -5.07 11.23 -11.75
C TRP A 220 -6.60 11.19 -11.58
N VAL A 221 -7.10 10.67 -10.45
CA VAL A 221 -8.56 10.59 -10.20
C VAL A 221 -9.19 11.96 -9.97
N CYS A 222 -8.44 12.93 -9.47
CA CYS A 222 -8.91 14.32 -9.35
C CYS A 222 -8.82 15.10 -10.67
N GLY A 223 -8.22 14.54 -11.72
CA GLY A 223 -7.96 15.27 -12.98
C GLY A 223 -6.98 16.44 -12.81
N SER A 224 -6.17 16.41 -11.76
CA SER A 224 -5.14 17.40 -11.50
C SER A 224 -3.89 17.14 -12.34
N GLU A 225 -3.07 18.17 -12.55
CA GLU A 225 -1.77 18.05 -13.21
C GLU A 225 -0.92 16.95 -12.55
N LEU A 226 -0.35 16.05 -13.33
CA LEU A 226 0.60 15.03 -12.84
C LEU A 226 1.97 15.67 -12.66
N VAL A 227 2.35 15.93 -11.41
CA VAL A 227 3.64 16.54 -11.08
C VAL A 227 4.76 15.50 -11.01
N THR A 228 6.00 15.95 -11.23
CA THR A 228 7.20 15.15 -10.99
C THR A 228 7.52 15.13 -9.49
N TYR A 229 7.78 13.96 -8.92
CA TYR A 229 8.23 13.84 -7.54
C TYR A 229 9.75 13.83 -7.45
N ASN A 230 10.28 14.22 -6.28
CA ASN A 230 11.71 14.13 -6.01
C ASN A 230 12.20 12.67 -6.18
N LYS A 231 13.28 12.47 -6.94
CA LYS A 231 13.88 11.16 -7.25
C LYS A 231 14.21 10.33 -6.01
N LYS A 232 14.41 10.95 -4.84
CA LYS A 232 14.61 10.21 -3.57
C LYS A 232 13.42 9.33 -3.18
N TRP A 233 12.21 9.66 -3.62
CA TRP A 233 11.00 8.87 -3.35
C TRP A 233 10.72 7.83 -4.44
N ILE A 234 11.30 8.01 -5.62
CA ILE A 234 11.11 7.14 -6.78
C ILE A 234 12.31 6.19 -6.87
N ARG A 235 12.20 5.04 -6.20
CA ARG A 235 13.31 4.09 -6.07
C ARG A 235 12.91 2.65 -6.40
N PRO A 236 12.36 2.36 -7.59
CA PRO A 236 11.93 1.00 -7.95
C PRO A 236 13.05 -0.04 -7.80
N GLN A 237 14.30 0.35 -8.03
CA GLN A 237 15.50 -0.50 -7.93
C GLN A 237 15.82 -1.00 -6.51
N VAL A 238 15.17 -0.48 -5.45
CA VAL A 238 15.32 -1.01 -4.08
C VAL A 238 14.82 -2.45 -3.99
N ASN A 239 13.97 -2.86 -4.92
CA ASN A 239 13.48 -4.22 -5.05
C ASN A 239 13.91 -4.78 -6.42
N ASN A 240 14.44 -5.99 -6.44
CA ASN A 240 14.99 -6.60 -7.66
C ASN A 240 14.57 -8.06 -7.88
N LYS A 241 13.76 -8.61 -6.96
CA LYS A 241 13.22 -9.97 -7.08
C LYS A 241 11.90 -10.08 -6.32
N ALA A 242 11.02 -10.95 -6.82
CA ALA A 242 9.82 -11.34 -6.10
C ALA A 242 10.21 -12.19 -4.87
N ILE A 243 9.41 -12.08 -3.80
CA ILE A 243 9.56 -12.84 -2.56
C ILE A 243 8.16 -13.29 -2.16
N VAL A 244 7.82 -14.55 -2.38
CA VAL A 244 6.53 -15.13 -2.01
C VAL A 244 6.69 -15.89 -0.68
N PHE A 245 5.86 -15.58 0.31
CA PHE A 245 5.97 -16.20 1.64
C PHE A 245 5.23 -17.53 1.67
N ASP A 246 5.98 -18.63 1.68
CA ASP A 246 5.51 -19.97 2.00
C ASP A 246 5.47 -20.24 3.52
N LYS A 247 5.06 -21.45 3.94
CA LYS A 247 5.06 -21.85 5.36
C LYS A 247 6.42 -21.72 6.02
N ALA A 248 7.51 -22.03 5.32
CA ALA A 248 8.87 -22.01 5.87
C ALA A 248 9.32 -20.58 6.17
N LEU A 249 9.19 -19.68 5.20
CA LEU A 249 9.55 -18.27 5.34
C LEU A 249 8.65 -17.56 6.38
N ARG A 250 7.37 -17.92 6.48
CA ARG A 250 6.49 -17.42 7.55
C ARG A 250 6.92 -17.87 8.93
N LYS A 251 7.38 -19.12 9.07
CA LYS A 251 7.93 -19.63 10.33
C LYS A 251 9.23 -18.90 10.68
N GLU A 252 10.08 -18.66 9.69
CA GLU A 252 11.33 -17.95 9.88
C GLU A 252 11.12 -16.47 10.25
N GLU A 253 10.18 -15.77 9.61
CA GLU A 253 9.79 -14.40 9.98
C GLU A 253 9.34 -14.36 11.46
N LYS A 254 8.53 -15.33 11.89
CA LYS A 254 8.09 -15.45 13.28
C LYS A 254 9.26 -15.72 14.24
N ASN A 255 10.20 -16.57 13.87
CA ASN A 255 11.38 -16.85 14.69
C ASN A 255 12.24 -15.58 14.85
N ASN A 256 12.47 -14.85 13.77
CA ASN A 256 13.23 -13.60 13.81
C ASN A 256 12.50 -12.50 14.62
N TYR A 257 11.17 -12.46 14.59
CA TYR A 257 10.41 -11.56 15.49
C TYR A 257 10.76 -11.78 16.96
N TRP A 258 10.84 -13.03 17.40
CA TRP A 258 11.20 -13.34 18.80
C TRP A 258 12.64 -12.98 19.13
N LEU A 259 13.57 -13.08 18.18
CA LEU A 259 14.96 -12.65 18.36
C LEU A 259 15.10 -11.13 18.57
N LEU A 260 14.10 -10.32 18.18
CA LEU A 260 14.12 -8.88 18.47
C LEU A 260 14.04 -8.57 19.98
N PHE A 261 13.57 -9.52 20.80
CA PHE A 261 13.49 -9.38 22.26
C PHE A 261 14.71 -9.95 22.99
N ASN A 262 15.70 -10.47 22.26
CA ASN A 262 16.89 -11.05 22.85
C ASN A 262 17.74 -9.97 23.54
N GLU A 263 18.41 -10.32 24.65
CA GLU A 263 19.33 -9.44 25.37
C GLU A 263 20.64 -9.21 24.60
N ASN A 264 20.98 -10.07 23.64
CA ASN A 264 22.16 -9.93 22.80
C ASN A 264 21.89 -8.99 21.60
N PRO A 265 22.52 -7.81 21.53
CA PRO A 265 22.31 -6.87 20.44
C PRO A 265 22.74 -7.41 19.06
N GLN A 266 23.72 -8.31 19.00
CA GLN A 266 24.14 -8.90 17.72
C GLN A 266 23.07 -9.83 17.14
N GLU A 267 22.35 -10.56 18.00
CA GLU A 267 21.23 -11.39 17.57
C GLU A 267 20.03 -10.55 17.14
N GLN A 268 19.75 -9.45 17.85
CA GLN A 268 18.75 -8.47 17.43
C GLN A 268 19.09 -7.89 16.04
N ILE A 269 20.32 -7.41 15.85
CA ILE A 269 20.76 -6.83 14.57
C ILE A 269 20.69 -7.83 13.43
N LYS A 270 21.10 -9.09 13.68
CA LYS A 270 20.95 -10.17 12.70
C LYS A 270 19.49 -10.36 12.31
N ALA A 271 18.58 -10.44 13.29
CA ALA A 271 17.16 -10.60 13.05
C ALA A 271 16.55 -9.41 12.28
N ILE A 272 16.92 -8.17 12.60
CA ILE A 272 16.51 -6.97 11.87
C ILE A 272 16.91 -7.07 10.38
N ASN A 273 18.17 -7.40 10.11
CA ASN A 273 18.67 -7.54 8.74
C ASN A 273 17.95 -8.66 7.98
N THR A 274 17.75 -9.81 8.62
CA THR A 274 17.03 -10.94 8.05
C THR A 274 15.60 -10.54 7.66
N LEU A 275 14.84 -9.92 8.57
CA LEU A 275 13.48 -9.46 8.31
C LEU A 275 13.41 -8.40 7.20
N TYR A 276 14.39 -7.49 7.14
CA TYR A 276 14.49 -6.51 6.07
C TYR A 276 14.75 -7.17 4.70
N SER A 277 15.59 -8.21 4.65
CA SER A 277 15.88 -8.97 3.43
C SER A 277 14.65 -9.68 2.87
N TYR A 278 13.70 -10.06 3.72
CA TYR A 278 12.42 -10.67 3.33
C TYR A 278 11.36 -9.65 2.92
N ARG A 279 11.69 -8.35 3.05
CA ARG A 279 10.71 -7.26 2.91
C ARG A 279 9.49 -7.52 3.81
N SER A 280 9.75 -7.99 5.04
CA SER A 280 8.69 -8.25 6.02
C SER A 280 7.90 -6.96 6.30
N ARG A 281 6.66 -6.92 5.82
CA ARG A 281 5.75 -5.78 6.01
C ARG A 281 5.55 -5.40 7.48
N PRO A 282 5.40 -6.33 8.44
CA PRO A 282 5.30 -5.96 9.86
C PRO A 282 6.62 -5.56 10.50
N ALA A 283 7.75 -6.12 10.08
CA ALA A 283 9.05 -5.81 10.68
C ALA A 283 9.45 -4.35 10.60
N VAL A 284 9.02 -3.64 9.55
CA VAL A 284 9.22 -2.19 9.43
C VAL A 284 8.78 -1.46 10.69
N ARG A 285 7.61 -1.80 11.24
CA ARG A 285 7.04 -1.18 12.45
C ARG A 285 7.69 -1.65 13.74
N TRP A 286 8.17 -2.89 13.80
CA TRP A 286 8.86 -3.41 14.99
C TRP A 286 10.14 -2.64 15.31
N ASN A 287 10.82 -2.11 14.28
CA ASN A 287 11.99 -1.26 14.46
C ASN A 287 11.69 0.02 15.28
N ILE A 288 10.44 0.50 15.33
CA ILE A 288 10.07 1.64 16.17
C ILE A 288 10.33 1.33 17.65
N GLY A 289 9.98 0.13 18.12
CA GLY A 289 10.26 -0.31 19.48
C GLY A 289 11.76 -0.37 19.75
N LEU A 290 12.54 -0.84 18.79
CA LEU A 290 13.99 -1.02 18.91
C LEU A 290 14.78 0.29 18.95
N LEU A 291 14.19 1.42 18.55
CA LEU A 291 14.74 2.76 18.83
C LEU A 291 14.88 3.05 20.34
N ARG A 292 14.21 2.27 21.19
CA ARG A 292 14.23 2.39 22.65
C ARG A 292 15.13 1.32 23.31
N SER A 293 15.91 0.58 22.53
CA SER A 293 16.87 -0.41 23.06
C SER A 293 17.90 0.26 23.97
N VAL A 294 18.36 -0.46 25.00
CA VAL A 294 19.50 -0.02 25.84
C VAL A 294 20.82 -0.06 25.06
N HIS A 295 20.91 -0.87 24.00
CA HIS A 295 22.10 -1.05 23.16
C HIS A 295 22.14 -0.03 22.02
N PRO A 296 23.18 0.85 21.96
CA PRO A 296 23.32 1.85 20.90
C PRO A 296 23.28 1.27 19.48
N GLU A 297 23.94 0.14 19.24
CA GLU A 297 24.03 -0.53 17.94
C GLU A 297 22.66 -1.04 17.45
N THR A 298 21.79 -1.50 18.36
CA THR A 298 20.42 -1.89 18.02
C THR A 298 19.60 -0.66 17.63
N ARG A 299 19.73 0.46 18.37
CA ARG A 299 19.07 1.72 18.02
C ARG A 299 19.53 2.23 16.65
N GLN A 300 20.84 2.19 16.40
CA GLN A 300 21.48 2.53 15.14
C GLN A 300 20.85 1.78 13.96
N MET A 301 20.79 0.45 14.07
CA MET A 301 20.24 -0.43 13.04
C MET A 301 18.74 -0.19 12.83
N ALA A 302 17.97 -0.05 13.92
CA ALA A 302 16.53 0.20 13.85
C ALA A 302 16.20 1.49 13.09
N ALA A 303 16.92 2.58 13.38
CA ALA A 303 16.71 3.85 12.67
C ALA A 303 17.09 3.74 11.19
N LYS A 304 18.21 3.07 10.89
CA LYS A 304 18.64 2.82 9.50
C LYS A 304 17.53 2.11 8.73
N MET A 305 16.94 1.05 9.29
CA MET A 305 15.86 0.31 8.62
C MET A 305 14.60 1.15 8.42
N LEU A 306 14.19 1.94 9.40
CA LEU A 306 13.03 2.84 9.25
C LEU A 306 13.23 3.87 8.14
N ILE A 307 14.46 4.36 7.98
CA ILE A 307 14.83 5.33 6.94
C ILE A 307 14.88 4.66 5.57
N GLU A 308 15.56 3.51 5.45
CA GLU A 308 15.69 2.78 4.19
C GLU A 308 14.35 2.28 3.65
N THR A 309 13.44 1.90 4.55
CA THR A 309 12.05 1.49 4.22
C THR A 309 11.09 2.66 4.02
N GLU A 310 11.57 3.90 4.09
CA GLU A 310 10.75 5.11 3.93
C GLU A 310 9.59 5.19 4.93
N TYR A 311 9.72 4.69 6.16
CA TYR A 311 8.57 4.59 7.08
C TYR A 311 8.27 5.91 7.80
N THR A 312 7.64 6.86 7.11
CA THR A 312 7.48 8.26 7.55
C THR A 312 6.61 8.46 8.80
N TYR A 313 5.78 7.47 9.14
CA TYR A 313 5.05 7.48 10.40
C TYR A 313 5.98 7.55 11.62
N ALA A 314 7.19 6.98 11.53
CA ALA A 314 8.16 6.94 12.62
C ALA A 314 9.03 8.22 12.75
N ILE A 315 8.74 9.31 12.02
CA ILE A 315 9.54 10.54 12.08
C ILE A 315 9.66 11.08 13.50
N LEU A 316 8.57 11.06 14.27
CA LEU A 316 8.58 11.59 15.64
C LEU A 316 9.41 10.70 16.57
N ASP A 317 9.31 9.37 16.42
CA ASP A 317 10.16 8.43 17.15
C ASP A 317 11.65 8.64 16.81
N LEU A 318 11.99 8.79 15.53
CA LEU A 318 13.36 9.05 15.07
C LEU A 318 13.91 10.37 15.63
N LYS A 319 13.10 11.44 15.64
CA LYS A 319 13.48 12.75 16.23
C LYS A 319 13.76 12.61 17.72
N GLN A 320 12.90 11.91 18.45
CA GLN A 320 13.06 11.73 19.88
C GLN A 320 14.30 10.88 20.18
N ALA A 321 14.50 9.78 19.46
CA ALA A 321 15.69 8.92 19.59
C ALA A 321 16.97 9.72 19.34
N LEU A 322 17.02 10.54 18.29
CA LEU A 322 18.18 11.42 18.01
C LEU A 322 18.42 12.47 19.10
N LYS A 323 17.37 13.02 19.69
CA LYS A 323 17.49 14.04 20.74
C LYS A 323 18.16 13.47 21.99
N ILE A 324 17.77 12.25 22.39
CA ILE A 324 18.25 11.61 23.63
C ILE A 324 19.51 10.77 23.43
N GLU A 325 19.95 10.54 22.18
CA GLU A 325 21.13 9.72 21.91
C GLU A 325 22.39 10.33 22.54
N THR A 326 23.04 9.52 23.38
CA THR A 326 24.26 9.84 24.12
C THR A 326 25.50 9.25 23.48
N ASP A 327 25.37 8.15 22.71
CA ASP A 327 26.48 7.58 21.95
C ASP A 327 26.81 8.46 20.75
N SER A 328 28.05 8.95 20.68
CA SER A 328 28.46 9.96 19.69
C SER A 328 28.46 9.41 18.26
N ASN A 329 28.81 8.14 18.07
CA ASN A 329 28.84 7.49 16.76
C ASN A 329 27.42 7.29 16.23
N THR A 330 26.55 6.69 17.05
CA THR A 330 25.14 6.48 16.73
C THR A 330 24.44 7.80 16.44
N LYS A 331 24.73 8.85 17.21
CA LYS A 331 24.16 10.19 17.00
C LYS A 331 24.55 10.80 15.66
N ASN A 332 25.80 10.65 15.23
CA ASN A 332 26.27 11.16 13.95
C ASN A 332 25.63 10.42 12.77
N ASP A 333 25.50 9.10 12.87
CA ASP A 333 24.85 8.28 11.84
C ASP A 333 23.35 8.53 11.75
N PHE A 334 22.69 8.71 12.90
CA PHE A 334 21.30 9.16 12.96
C PHE A 334 21.11 10.50 12.26
N ARG A 335 21.96 11.50 12.56
CA ARG A 335 21.87 12.82 11.90
C ARG A 335 21.98 12.67 10.39
N ARG A 336 23.01 11.98 9.90
CA ARG A 336 23.24 11.79 8.46
C ARG A 336 22.04 11.13 7.78
N SER A 337 21.51 10.08 8.38
CA SER A 337 20.37 9.33 7.84
C SER A 337 19.07 10.14 7.90
N TYR A 338 18.86 10.89 8.99
CA TYR A 338 17.68 11.71 9.21
C TYR A 338 17.56 12.89 8.22
N TYR A 339 18.67 13.53 7.85
CA TYR A 339 18.66 14.60 6.85
C TYR A 339 18.18 14.13 5.47
N ILE A 340 18.57 12.91 5.07
CA ILE A 340 18.14 12.28 3.81
C ILE A 340 16.62 11.98 3.84
N PHE A 341 16.09 11.69 5.03
CA PHE A 341 14.68 11.36 5.21
C PHE A 341 13.74 12.59 5.12
N ARG A 342 14.23 13.78 5.49
CA ARG A 342 13.42 15.00 5.61
C ARG A 342 13.48 15.93 4.39
N ALA A 343 14.64 16.05 3.76
CA ALA A 343 14.83 16.83 2.52
C ALA A 343 14.28 16.03 1.36
#